data_AF-M1IZI1-F1
#
_entry.id   AF-M1IZI1-F1
#
_cell.length_a   1.000
_cell.length_b   1.000
_cell.length_c   1.000
_cell.angle_alpha   90.00
_cell.angle_beta   90.00
_cell.angle_gamma   90.00
#
_symmetry.space_group_name_H-M   'P 1'
#
loop_
_entity.id
_entity.type
_entity.pdbx_description
1 polymer ?
#
loop_
_entity_poly.entity_id
_entity_poly.type
_entity_poly.pdbx_seq_one_letter_code
_entity_poly.pdbx_strand_id
1 'polypeptide(L)'
;MPTVVATFILVVAVFLISIIVFFYYAGYLGLLSPSILNQEYLIGLSKSIQISVSSVAFKGVSPNLISFNVSYLITVNSPTKVLTVVPFVTLNSPSIFYSQPSTKQNAIIAKANSTGYIPLKNFKINGPVYIPQQSMLLGNLVNIYAYNVSSNSSYIIYANVKPGQIIVLWFLLYYNGNWYRLGYGYLDPNPSLAINTISGTGKYKVTAPQAPPPLIDANQKGFQFGMWFSPIINSSIQVPLLNISFNSVSRSGGSGSQRTTYVLTFYVKNSNLYVVSYSSSEPQKFITTNIAQLNVRQYYFLNFSFGSQVEKSKNVIIDLYNSTSLIKGGILIPLGQGSANSRYFNVTFGSTKYSEFAIFQAFFVTTQDKTALQDQQVPSAFYNVSNQVLNNGYLYNNTQVLYSIIYNSENELYAIGYWYFVNPSFPIPKQISGLLWYWNSEKLHNSTIPETSPNTYIAV
;
A
#
# COMPACT_ATOMS: atom_id res chain seq x y z
N MET A 1 -95.62 5.42 15.49
CA MET A 1 -95.25 6.46 14.50
C MET A 1 -94.04 7.32 14.89
N PRO A 2 -93.86 7.77 16.15
CA PRO A 2 -92.71 8.64 16.53
C PRO A 2 -91.34 7.98 16.35
N THR A 3 -91.25 6.67 16.60
CA THR A 3 -90.03 5.86 16.47
C THR A 3 -89.56 5.71 15.04
N VAL A 4 -90.45 5.61 14.06
CA VAL A 4 -90.09 5.49 12.64
C VAL A 4 -89.50 6.79 12.11
N VAL A 5 -90.07 7.93 12.53
CA VAL A 5 -89.56 9.27 12.17
C VAL A 5 -88.20 9.52 12.82
N ALA A 6 -88.02 9.17 14.10
CA ALA A 6 -86.75 9.29 14.79
C ALA A 6 -85.65 8.41 14.15
N THR A 7 -85.96 7.16 13.80
CA THR A 7 -85.01 6.27 13.12
C THR A 7 -84.65 6.79 11.73
N PHE A 8 -85.62 7.33 10.97
CA PHE A 8 -85.35 7.92 9.66
C PHE A 8 -84.44 9.14 9.75
N ILE A 9 -84.70 10.05 10.70
CA ILE A 9 -83.83 11.22 10.96
C ILE A 9 -82.42 10.76 11.36
N LEU A 10 -82.30 9.71 12.17
CA LEU A 10 -81.01 9.19 12.62
C LEU A 10 -80.23 8.53 11.47
N VAL A 11 -80.90 7.79 10.59
CA VAL A 11 -80.30 7.24 9.36
C VAL A 11 -79.81 8.36 8.44
N VAL A 12 -80.62 9.40 8.22
CA VAL A 12 -80.22 10.57 7.40
C VAL A 12 -79.03 11.29 8.04
N ALA A 13 -79.03 11.49 9.36
CA ALA A 13 -77.93 12.13 10.09
C ALA A 13 -76.63 11.30 10.00
N VAL A 14 -76.69 9.98 10.21
CA VAL A 14 -75.54 9.08 10.07
C VAL A 14 -75.01 9.07 8.63
N PHE A 15 -75.89 9.10 7.64
CA PHE A 15 -75.52 9.14 6.23
C PHE A 15 -74.80 10.45 5.87
N LEU A 16 -75.33 11.59 6.34
CA LEU A 16 -74.70 12.91 6.15
C LEU A 16 -73.34 12.99 6.85
N ILE A 17 -73.23 12.52 8.09
CA ILE A 17 -71.96 12.49 8.83
C ILE A 17 -70.95 11.59 8.11
N SER A 18 -71.36 10.42 7.63
CA SER A 18 -70.49 9.50 6.90
C SER A 18 -70.00 10.09 5.58
N ILE A 19 -70.85 10.82 4.86
CA ILE A 19 -70.46 11.56 3.65
C ILE A 19 -69.42 12.65 3.99
N ILE A 20 -69.63 13.42 5.05
CA ILE A 20 -68.69 14.47 5.47
C ILE A 20 -67.34 13.86 5.86
N VAL A 21 -67.34 12.79 6.67
CA VAL A 21 -66.10 12.08 7.05
C VAL A 21 -65.41 11.51 5.82
N PHE A 22 -66.15 10.94 4.87
CA PHE A 22 -65.61 10.45 3.61
C PHE A 22 -64.97 11.58 2.78
N PHE A 23 -65.60 12.75 2.67
CA PHE A 23 -65.02 13.90 1.97
C PHE A 23 -63.78 14.44 2.67
N TYR A 24 -63.76 14.49 4.01
CA TYR A 24 -62.57 14.85 4.78
C TYR A 24 -61.43 13.85 4.55
N TYR A 25 -61.73 12.56 4.57
CA TYR A 25 -60.75 11.50 4.35
C TYR A 25 -60.25 11.48 2.90
N ALA A 26 -61.13 11.68 1.93
CA ALA A 26 -60.79 11.78 0.51
C ALA A 26 -59.96 13.03 0.20
N GLY A 27 -60.29 14.17 0.80
CA GLY A 27 -59.49 15.40 0.72
C GLY A 27 -58.12 15.23 1.37
N TYR A 28 -58.05 14.61 2.55
CA TYR A 28 -56.80 14.31 3.26
C TYR A 28 -55.90 13.33 2.47
N LEU A 29 -56.47 12.25 1.92
CA LEU A 29 -55.76 11.32 1.05
C LEU A 29 -55.35 11.97 -0.29
N GLY A 30 -56.17 12.86 -0.84
CA GLY A 30 -55.84 13.65 -2.03
C GLY A 30 -54.64 14.58 -1.81
N LEU A 31 -54.46 15.09 -0.59
CA LEU A 31 -53.30 15.91 -0.19
C LEU A 31 -52.05 15.06 0.12
N LEU A 32 -52.22 13.85 0.67
CA LEU A 32 -51.13 12.91 0.94
C LEU A 32 -50.61 12.21 -0.32
N SER A 33 -51.47 11.93 -1.29
CA SER A 33 -51.15 11.18 -2.51
C SER A 33 -49.95 11.74 -3.28
N PRO A 34 -49.84 13.07 -3.54
CA PRO A 34 -48.65 13.63 -4.18
C PRO A 34 -47.37 13.45 -3.36
N SER A 35 -47.46 13.58 -2.03
CA SER A 35 -46.28 13.44 -1.15
C SER A 35 -45.78 12.00 -1.07
N ILE A 36 -46.70 11.03 -1.00
CA ILE A 36 -46.40 9.60 -1.00
C ILE A 36 -45.89 9.17 -2.37
N LEU A 37 -46.53 9.60 -3.46
CA LEU A 37 -46.06 9.32 -4.83
C LEU A 37 -44.67 9.91 -5.08
N ASN A 38 -44.38 11.11 -4.57
CA ASN A 38 -43.05 11.71 -4.65
C ASN A 38 -42.00 10.90 -3.87
N GLN A 39 -42.34 10.43 -2.67
CA GLN A 39 -41.44 9.59 -1.87
C GLN A 39 -41.20 8.24 -2.55
N GLU A 40 -42.25 7.54 -2.99
CA GLU A 40 -42.15 6.27 -3.72
C GLU A 40 -41.35 6.42 -5.02
N TYR A 41 -41.54 7.53 -5.75
CA TYR A 41 -40.73 7.86 -6.92
C TYR A 41 -39.24 8.03 -6.57
N LEU A 42 -38.91 8.83 -5.55
CA LEU A 42 -37.53 9.08 -5.12
C LEU A 42 -36.87 7.81 -4.53
N ILE A 43 -37.63 6.98 -3.82
CA ILE A 43 -37.19 5.68 -3.31
C ILE A 43 -36.93 4.72 -4.47
N GLY A 44 -37.82 4.67 -5.46
CA GLY A 44 -37.65 3.89 -6.68
C GLY A 44 -36.39 4.29 -7.44
N LEU A 45 -36.17 5.61 -7.62
CA LEU A 45 -34.94 6.13 -8.21
C LEU A 45 -33.69 5.75 -7.39
N SER A 46 -33.73 5.90 -6.08
CA SER A 46 -32.63 5.52 -5.17
C SER A 46 -32.20 4.07 -5.35
N LYS A 47 -33.16 3.13 -5.42
CA LYS A 47 -32.89 1.70 -5.61
C LYS A 47 -32.36 1.35 -7.00
N SER A 48 -32.60 2.21 -7.99
CA SER A 48 -32.21 1.96 -9.38
C SER A 48 -30.82 2.50 -9.76
N ILE A 49 -30.24 3.39 -8.94
CA ILE A 49 -28.90 3.92 -9.19
C ILE A 49 -27.87 2.83 -8.90
N GLN A 50 -27.02 2.54 -9.89
CA GLN A 50 -25.89 1.64 -9.74
C GLN A 50 -24.60 2.42 -9.93
N ILE A 51 -23.70 2.29 -8.96
CA ILE A 51 -22.38 2.91 -9.00
C ILE A 51 -21.35 1.79 -8.94
N SER A 52 -20.48 1.75 -9.94
CA SER A 52 -19.29 0.91 -9.91
C SER A 52 -18.05 1.78 -9.80
N VAL A 53 -17.07 1.27 -9.06
CA VAL A 53 -15.81 1.96 -8.78
C VAL A 53 -14.67 1.01 -9.14
N SER A 54 -13.67 1.51 -9.84
CA SER A 54 -12.42 0.78 -10.04
C SER A 54 -11.61 0.67 -8.74
N SER A 55 -10.63 -0.24 -8.73
CA SER A 55 -9.51 -0.17 -7.78
C SER A 55 -8.81 1.20 -7.86
N VAL A 56 -8.12 1.60 -6.78
CA VAL A 56 -7.40 2.88 -6.69
C VAL A 56 -6.45 3.01 -7.87
N ALA A 57 -6.59 4.02 -8.73
CA ALA A 57 -5.77 4.18 -9.93
C ALA A 57 -4.42 4.87 -9.65
N PHE A 58 -4.28 5.60 -8.53
CA PHE A 58 -3.04 6.28 -8.13
C PHE A 58 -3.06 6.66 -6.63
N LYS A 59 -1.91 6.63 -5.94
CA LYS A 59 -1.70 7.23 -4.59
C LYS A 59 -0.36 7.96 -4.52
N GLY A 60 -0.35 9.25 -4.84
CA GLY A 60 0.82 10.12 -4.71
C GLY A 60 1.08 10.50 -3.26
N VAL A 61 2.27 10.20 -2.73
CA VAL A 61 2.68 10.64 -1.39
C VAL A 61 3.27 12.05 -1.46
N SER A 62 2.72 12.97 -0.67
CA SER A 62 3.29 14.32 -0.47
C SER A 62 4.59 14.23 0.34
N PRO A 63 5.61 15.10 0.12
CA PRO A 63 6.84 15.12 0.91
C PRO A 63 6.63 15.33 2.42
N ASN A 64 5.43 15.73 2.85
CA ASN A 64 5.00 15.69 4.24
C ASN A 64 3.95 14.60 4.42
N LEU A 65 4.13 13.73 5.44
CA LEU A 65 3.25 12.60 5.86
C LEU A 65 1.79 12.99 6.21
N ILE A 66 1.37 14.19 5.88
CA ILE A 66 0.11 14.80 6.26
C ILE A 66 -1.00 14.46 5.25
N SER A 67 -0.69 14.15 3.98
CA SER A 67 -1.71 13.84 2.94
C SER A 67 -1.14 13.11 1.71
N PHE A 68 -1.98 12.37 0.98
CA PHE A 68 -1.69 11.75 -0.31
C PHE A 68 -2.82 12.01 -1.33
N ASN A 69 -2.47 12.13 -2.61
CA ASN A 69 -3.44 12.34 -3.70
C ASN A 69 -3.87 10.99 -4.28
N VAL A 70 -5.17 10.74 -4.40
CA VAL A 70 -5.71 9.49 -4.96
C VAL A 70 -6.62 9.75 -6.16
N SER A 71 -6.69 8.78 -7.07
CA SER A 71 -7.65 8.80 -8.17
C SER A 71 -8.43 7.50 -8.32
N TYR A 72 -9.70 7.60 -8.72
CA TYR A 72 -10.60 6.45 -8.95
C TYR A 72 -11.43 6.67 -10.21
N LEU A 73 -11.64 5.62 -11.00
CA LEU A 73 -12.66 5.62 -12.05
C LEU A 73 -14.00 5.24 -11.43
N ILE A 74 -15.01 6.06 -11.64
CA ILE A 74 -16.39 5.78 -11.27
C ILE A 74 -17.26 5.70 -12.51
N THR A 75 -18.19 4.76 -12.52
CA THR A 75 -19.24 4.69 -13.55
C THR A 75 -20.58 4.84 -12.84
N VAL A 76 -21.38 5.79 -13.32
CA VAL A 76 -22.70 6.09 -12.77
C VAL A 76 -23.75 5.63 -13.77
N ASN A 77 -24.54 4.64 -13.37
CA ASN A 77 -25.74 4.21 -14.09
C ASN A 77 -26.96 4.68 -13.31
N SER A 78 -27.79 5.51 -13.95
CA SER A 78 -28.97 6.11 -13.34
C SER A 78 -30.10 6.21 -14.36
N PRO A 79 -31.36 5.99 -13.98
CA PRO A 79 -32.50 6.26 -14.87
C PRO A 79 -32.71 7.76 -15.12
N THR A 80 -32.11 8.65 -14.33
CA THR A 80 -32.19 10.11 -14.56
C THR A 80 -31.09 10.56 -15.51
N LYS A 81 -31.41 11.44 -16.48
CA LYS A 81 -30.45 11.94 -17.47
C LYS A 81 -29.23 12.62 -16.83
N VAL A 82 -29.48 13.38 -15.76
CA VAL A 82 -28.45 14.11 -15.01
C VAL A 82 -28.64 13.79 -13.53
N LEU A 83 -27.52 13.64 -12.84
CA LEU A 83 -27.45 13.49 -11.41
C LEU A 83 -26.35 14.41 -10.87
N THR A 84 -26.52 14.90 -9.65
CA THR A 84 -25.54 15.79 -9.02
C THR A 84 -24.70 15.01 -8.03
N VAL A 85 -23.38 15.05 -8.18
CA VAL A 85 -22.44 14.36 -7.28
C VAL A 85 -21.73 15.38 -6.40
N VAL A 86 -21.70 15.10 -5.10
CA VAL A 86 -20.95 15.86 -4.11
C VAL A 86 -19.84 14.95 -3.55
N PRO A 87 -18.59 15.11 -4.01
CA PRO A 87 -17.45 14.36 -3.49
C PRO A 87 -16.81 15.12 -2.31
N PHE A 88 -16.51 14.41 -1.22
CA PHE A 88 -15.81 15.00 -0.07
C PHE A 88 -14.96 13.97 0.66
N VAL A 89 -14.01 14.46 1.45
CA VAL A 89 -13.09 13.63 2.24
C VAL A 89 -13.45 13.75 3.71
N THR A 90 -13.53 12.61 4.39
CA THR A 90 -13.85 12.53 5.83
C THR A 90 -13.04 11.43 6.51
N LEU A 91 -13.01 11.40 7.84
CA LEU A 91 -12.41 10.29 8.59
C LEU A 91 -13.27 9.04 8.45
N ASN A 92 -12.63 7.87 8.40
CA ASN A 92 -13.35 6.60 8.47
C ASN A 92 -14.06 6.51 9.84
N SER A 93 -15.38 6.39 9.82
CA SER A 93 -16.23 6.37 11.00
C SER A 93 -17.22 5.20 10.86
N PRO A 94 -17.62 4.54 11.95
CA PRO A 94 -18.63 3.47 11.91
C PRO A 94 -19.95 3.89 11.25
N SER A 95 -20.24 5.19 11.19
CA SER A 95 -21.50 5.75 10.70
C SER A 95 -21.32 6.59 9.44
N ILE A 96 -20.66 6.03 8.41
CA ILE A 96 -20.44 6.69 7.09
C ILE A 96 -21.75 7.23 6.49
N PHE A 97 -22.88 6.58 6.76
CA PHE A 97 -24.21 7.01 6.33
C PHE A 97 -24.53 8.47 6.71
N TYR A 98 -24.10 8.94 7.87
CA TYR A 98 -24.37 10.30 8.36
C TYR A 98 -23.22 11.28 8.12
N SER A 99 -22.18 10.87 7.39
CA SER A 99 -21.06 11.76 7.07
C SER A 99 -21.50 12.91 6.18
N GLN A 100 -21.17 14.14 6.56
CA GLN A 100 -21.54 15.35 5.84
C GLN A 100 -20.30 16.01 5.19
N PRO A 101 -20.46 16.64 4.00
CA PRO A 101 -19.38 17.36 3.34
C PRO A 101 -19.00 18.62 4.12
N SER A 102 -17.69 18.87 4.25
CA SER A 102 -17.16 20.13 4.78
C SER A 102 -16.97 21.16 3.67
N THR A 103 -16.87 22.45 4.03
CA THR A 103 -16.63 23.55 3.08
C THR A 103 -15.28 23.48 2.35
N LYS A 104 -14.33 22.65 2.82
CA LYS A 104 -13.03 22.45 2.17
C LYS A 104 -13.14 21.44 1.04
N GLN A 105 -12.92 21.91 -0.19
CA GLN A 105 -12.93 21.04 -1.36
C GLN A 105 -11.64 20.23 -1.46
N ASN A 106 -11.75 18.95 -1.14
CA ASN A 106 -10.61 18.02 -1.16
C ASN A 106 -10.77 16.93 -2.22
N ALA A 107 -11.80 17.01 -3.07
CA ALA A 107 -12.03 16.08 -4.17
C ALA A 107 -12.57 16.79 -5.42
N ILE A 108 -12.27 16.29 -6.63
CA ILE A 108 -12.65 16.87 -7.92
C ILE A 108 -13.10 15.75 -8.85
N ILE A 109 -14.11 16.00 -9.69
CA ILE A 109 -14.55 15.06 -10.73
C ILE A 109 -14.10 15.56 -12.11
N ALA A 110 -13.55 14.67 -12.92
CA ALA A 110 -13.10 14.92 -14.28
C ALA A 110 -13.71 13.91 -15.26
N LYS A 111 -13.82 14.31 -16.52
CA LYS A 111 -14.31 13.45 -17.61
C LYS A 111 -13.22 13.27 -18.66
N ALA A 112 -13.16 12.09 -19.25
CA ALA A 112 -12.25 11.80 -20.36
C ALA A 112 -12.63 12.63 -21.61
N ASN A 113 -11.62 13.07 -22.36
CA ASN A 113 -11.73 13.66 -23.68
C ASN A 113 -10.62 13.11 -24.59
N SER A 114 -10.51 13.61 -25.82
CA SER A 114 -9.49 13.18 -26.79
C SER A 114 -8.03 13.49 -26.39
N THR A 115 -7.81 14.33 -25.36
CA THR A 115 -6.47 14.78 -24.94
C THR A 115 -6.12 14.40 -23.49
N GLY A 116 -7.00 13.69 -22.78
CA GLY A 116 -6.81 13.32 -21.37
C GLY A 116 -8.09 13.43 -20.53
N TYR A 117 -7.95 13.91 -19.29
CA TYR A 117 -9.06 14.13 -18.37
C TYR A 117 -9.20 15.62 -18.06
N ILE A 118 -10.39 16.18 -18.27
CA ILE A 118 -10.70 17.58 -17.96
C ILE A 118 -11.64 17.65 -16.75
N PRO A 119 -11.31 18.45 -15.71
CA PRO A 119 -12.21 18.69 -14.59
C PRO A 119 -13.59 19.18 -15.05
N LEU A 120 -14.65 18.60 -14.51
CA LEU A 120 -16.00 19.07 -14.74
C LEU A 120 -16.19 20.45 -14.12
N LYS A 121 -16.99 21.28 -14.78
CA LYS A 121 -17.43 22.56 -14.21
C LYS A 121 -18.21 22.29 -12.92
N ASN A 122 -17.70 22.81 -11.81
CA ASN A 122 -18.38 22.73 -10.52
C ASN A 122 -19.37 23.89 -10.33
N PHE A 123 -20.31 23.69 -9.42
CA PHE A 123 -21.18 24.73 -8.88
C PHE A 123 -21.34 24.51 -7.37
N LYS A 124 -21.95 25.47 -6.68
CA LYS A 124 -22.10 25.44 -5.23
C LYS A 124 -23.55 25.18 -4.86
N ILE A 125 -23.77 24.21 -3.96
CA ILE A 125 -25.09 23.93 -3.37
C ILE A 125 -25.19 24.65 -2.03
N ASN A 126 -26.34 25.29 -1.83
CA ASN A 126 -26.77 25.84 -0.56
C ASN A 126 -28.19 25.33 -0.27
N GLY A 127 -28.43 24.81 0.92
CA GLY A 127 -29.75 24.41 1.38
C GLY A 127 -29.83 22.97 1.92
N PRO A 128 -31.04 22.60 2.41
CA PRO A 128 -31.27 21.33 3.07
C PRO A 128 -31.22 20.17 2.08
N VAL A 129 -30.62 19.06 2.54
CA VAL A 129 -30.61 17.78 1.84
C VAL A 129 -31.39 16.76 2.67
N TYR A 130 -32.33 16.08 2.03
CA TYR A 130 -33.21 15.09 2.66
C TYR A 130 -32.88 13.67 2.19
N ILE A 131 -33.24 12.66 2.98
CA ILE A 131 -33.31 11.29 2.50
C ILE A 131 -34.69 11.02 1.87
N PRO A 132 -34.77 10.21 0.79
CA PRO A 132 -36.04 9.88 0.14
C PRO A 132 -37.07 9.24 1.07
N GLN A 133 -36.61 8.39 1.99
CA GLN A 133 -37.46 7.73 2.97
C GLN A 133 -37.84 8.71 4.09
N GLN A 134 -39.15 8.93 4.28
CA GLN A 134 -39.73 9.82 5.31
C GLN A 134 -39.37 11.31 5.19
N SER A 135 -38.69 11.73 4.10
CA SER A 135 -38.25 13.13 3.91
C SER A 135 -37.46 13.68 5.11
N MET A 136 -36.71 12.81 5.81
CA MET A 136 -35.92 13.23 6.97
C MET A 136 -34.74 14.10 6.51
N LEU A 137 -34.51 15.20 7.23
CA LEU A 137 -33.37 16.09 6.99
C LEU A 137 -32.07 15.37 7.33
N LEU A 138 -31.17 15.26 6.34
CA LEU A 138 -29.85 14.66 6.51
C LEU A 138 -28.80 15.69 6.92
N GLY A 139 -28.94 16.93 6.44
CA GLY A 139 -28.03 18.02 6.75
C GLY A 139 -28.33 19.27 5.91
N ASN A 140 -27.73 20.39 6.28
CA ASN A 140 -27.82 21.64 5.54
C ASN A 140 -26.46 21.93 4.89
N LEU A 141 -26.43 21.99 3.56
CA LEU A 141 -25.20 22.25 2.82
C LEU A 141 -25.00 23.76 2.72
N VAL A 142 -23.77 24.20 3.00
CA VAL A 142 -23.36 25.60 2.86
C VAL A 142 -22.12 25.65 2.00
N ASN A 143 -22.24 26.25 0.82
CA ASN A 143 -21.12 26.53 -0.08
C ASN A 143 -20.36 25.26 -0.52
N ILE A 144 -21.06 24.14 -0.66
CA ILE A 144 -20.47 22.84 -1.00
C ILE A 144 -20.38 22.68 -2.51
N TYR A 145 -19.21 22.28 -3.01
CA TYR A 145 -18.99 22.05 -4.42
C TYR A 145 -19.65 20.76 -4.90
N ALA A 146 -20.35 20.86 -6.02
CA ALA A 146 -21.07 19.78 -6.65
C ALA A 146 -20.83 19.77 -8.17
N TYR A 147 -21.04 18.61 -8.78
CA TYR A 147 -20.78 18.36 -10.19
C TYR A 147 -21.98 17.67 -10.83
N ASN A 148 -22.39 18.10 -12.01
CA ASN A 148 -23.40 17.37 -12.78
C ASN A 148 -22.75 16.24 -13.57
N VAL A 149 -23.21 15.03 -13.34
CA VAL A 149 -22.83 13.83 -14.07
C VAL A 149 -24.01 13.35 -14.91
N SER A 150 -23.70 12.84 -16.09
CA SER A 150 -24.65 12.25 -17.02
C SER A 150 -24.85 10.78 -16.69
N SER A 151 -26.04 10.27 -16.98
CA SER A 151 -26.29 8.82 -16.92
C SER A 151 -25.35 8.03 -17.83
N ASN A 152 -25.05 6.80 -17.44
CA ASN A 152 -24.29 5.81 -18.19
C ASN A 152 -22.92 6.32 -18.66
N SER A 153 -22.28 7.14 -17.82
CA SER A 153 -21.01 7.77 -18.12
C SER A 153 -19.98 7.47 -17.03
N SER A 154 -18.71 7.40 -17.44
CA SER A 154 -17.58 7.20 -16.55
C SER A 154 -16.82 8.50 -16.31
N TYR A 155 -16.33 8.66 -15.08
CA TYR A 155 -15.62 9.84 -14.60
C TYR A 155 -14.43 9.45 -13.74
N ILE A 156 -13.40 10.28 -13.68
CA ILE A 156 -12.35 10.15 -12.67
C ILE A 156 -12.64 11.08 -11.50
N ILE A 157 -12.51 10.55 -10.29
CA ILE A 157 -12.43 11.34 -9.07
C ILE A 157 -10.96 11.49 -8.69
N TYR A 158 -10.53 12.71 -8.41
CA TYR A 158 -9.26 13.03 -7.77
C TYR A 158 -9.52 13.52 -6.35
N ALA A 159 -8.74 13.10 -5.36
CA ALA A 159 -8.88 13.63 -4.00
C ALA A 159 -7.54 13.71 -3.27
N ASN A 160 -7.43 14.66 -2.35
CA ASN A 160 -6.34 14.75 -1.38
C ASN A 160 -6.85 14.21 -0.03
N VAL A 161 -6.22 13.14 0.46
CA VAL A 161 -6.68 12.37 1.62
C VAL A 161 -5.54 12.19 2.63
N LYS A 162 -5.85 12.17 3.93
CA LYS A 162 -4.90 11.87 5.00
C LYS A 162 -4.98 10.40 5.43
N PRO A 163 -3.99 9.85 6.16
CA PRO A 163 -4.12 8.53 6.77
C PRO A 163 -5.42 8.42 7.60
N GLY A 164 -6.16 7.34 7.40
CA GLY A 164 -7.46 7.11 8.07
C GLY A 164 -8.65 7.89 7.47
N GLN A 165 -8.45 8.64 6.38
CA GLN A 165 -9.53 9.30 5.67
C GLN A 165 -10.01 8.49 4.46
N ILE A 166 -11.30 8.59 4.21
CA ILE A 166 -12.02 8.01 3.07
C ILE A 166 -12.62 9.13 2.21
N ILE A 167 -12.93 8.81 0.97
CA ILE A 167 -13.71 9.70 0.09
C ILE A 167 -15.15 9.23 0.12
N VAL A 168 -16.09 10.14 0.33
CA VAL A 168 -17.53 9.87 0.27
C VAL A 168 -18.11 10.60 -0.93
N LEU A 169 -19.01 9.92 -1.64
CA LEU A 169 -19.74 10.44 -2.78
C LEU A 169 -21.21 10.46 -2.42
N TRP A 170 -21.81 11.64 -2.36
CA TRP A 170 -23.26 11.77 -2.31
C TRP A 170 -23.82 11.93 -3.71
N PHE A 171 -24.90 11.19 -3.98
CA PHE A 171 -25.63 11.23 -5.23
C PHE A 171 -26.97 11.93 -4.99
N LEU A 172 -27.09 13.15 -5.50
CA LEU A 172 -28.18 14.07 -5.22
C LEU A 172 -29.05 14.29 -6.46
N LEU A 173 -30.35 14.45 -6.22
CA LEU A 173 -31.31 14.95 -7.20
C LEU A 173 -32.04 16.16 -6.63
N TYR A 174 -32.13 17.23 -7.42
CA TYR A 174 -33.01 18.34 -7.11
C TYR A 174 -34.41 18.06 -7.64
N TYR A 175 -35.38 17.93 -6.75
CA TYR A 175 -36.76 17.58 -7.09
C TYR A 175 -37.73 18.34 -6.20
N ASN A 176 -38.78 18.93 -6.79
CA ASN A 176 -39.80 19.71 -6.09
C ASN A 176 -39.23 20.70 -5.05
N GLY A 177 -38.22 21.47 -5.47
CA GLY A 177 -37.62 22.54 -4.65
C GLY A 177 -36.60 22.09 -3.60
N ASN A 178 -36.34 20.78 -3.48
CA ASN A 178 -35.46 20.24 -2.44
C ASN A 178 -34.38 19.32 -3.01
N TRP A 179 -33.25 19.23 -2.32
CA TRP A 179 -32.21 18.25 -2.63
C TRP A 179 -32.48 16.94 -1.90
N TYR A 180 -32.45 15.83 -2.63
CA TYR A 180 -32.59 14.49 -2.06
C TYR A 180 -31.33 13.69 -2.29
N ARG A 181 -30.76 13.10 -1.23
CA ARG A 181 -29.67 12.13 -1.34
C ARG A 181 -30.22 10.76 -1.69
N LEU A 182 -30.20 10.46 -2.99
CA LEU A 182 -30.68 9.18 -3.53
C LEU A 182 -29.74 8.02 -3.17
N GLY A 183 -28.46 8.28 -2.95
CA GLY A 183 -27.51 7.25 -2.54
C GLY A 183 -26.19 7.84 -2.07
N TYR A 184 -25.34 6.98 -1.53
CA TYR A 184 -23.95 7.33 -1.25
C TYR A 184 -23.05 6.13 -1.49
N GLY A 185 -21.81 6.40 -1.85
CA GLY A 185 -20.72 5.44 -1.88
C GLY A 185 -19.54 5.98 -1.09
N TYR A 186 -18.63 5.11 -0.68
CA TYR A 186 -17.36 5.52 -0.10
C TYR A 186 -16.21 4.74 -0.70
N LEU A 187 -15.05 5.39 -0.78
CA LEU A 187 -13.82 4.86 -1.30
C LEU A 187 -12.81 4.90 -0.17
N ASP A 188 -12.38 3.72 0.27
CA ASP A 188 -11.31 3.60 1.25
C ASP A 188 -9.96 3.48 0.52
N PRO A 189 -9.07 4.48 0.63
CA PRO A 189 -7.72 4.37 0.08
C PRO A 189 -6.81 3.40 0.86
N ASN A 190 -7.31 2.76 1.93
CA ASN A 190 -6.72 1.64 2.66
C ASN A 190 -7.75 0.49 2.74
N PRO A 191 -7.81 -0.47 1.80
CA PRO A 191 -6.69 -1.38 1.53
C PRO A 191 -6.55 -1.77 0.04
N SER A 192 -5.38 -2.22 -0.38
CA SER A 192 -5.04 -2.69 -1.75
C SER A 192 -5.05 -1.63 -2.88
N LEU A 193 -4.10 -0.71 -2.79
CA LEU A 193 -3.74 0.26 -3.82
C LEU A 193 -3.29 -0.40 -5.14
N ALA A 194 -3.68 0.16 -6.32
CA ALA A 194 -2.84 -0.03 -7.52
C ALA A 194 -1.56 0.78 -7.29
N ILE A 195 -0.61 0.04 -6.73
CA ILE A 195 0.74 0.45 -6.51
C ILE A 195 1.47 0.20 -7.82
N ASN A 196 2.08 1.23 -8.40
CA ASN A 196 3.09 1.00 -9.43
C ASN A 196 4.27 0.31 -8.76
N THR A 197 4.37 -1.00 -8.96
CA THR A 197 5.55 -1.75 -8.59
C THR A 197 6.59 -1.44 -9.65
N ILE A 198 7.73 -0.88 -9.26
CA ILE A 198 8.83 -0.68 -10.20
C ILE A 198 9.91 -1.71 -9.91
N SER A 199 10.03 -2.69 -10.80
CA SER A 199 11.23 -3.51 -10.83
C SER A 199 12.39 -2.60 -11.22
N GLY A 200 13.34 -2.40 -10.30
CA GLY A 200 14.56 -1.63 -10.52
C GLY A 200 15.79 -2.53 -10.55
N THR A 201 16.67 -2.25 -11.51
CA THR A 201 18.01 -2.82 -11.66
C THR A 201 19.07 -1.85 -11.12
N GLY A 202 19.21 -1.76 -9.80
CA GLY A 202 20.07 -0.76 -9.17
C GLY A 202 21.37 -1.31 -8.63
N LYS A 203 22.43 -0.50 -8.66
CA LYS A 203 23.72 -0.79 -8.01
C LYS A 203 23.91 0.13 -6.82
N TYR A 204 24.19 -0.47 -5.67
CA TYR A 204 24.36 0.25 -4.42
C TYR A 204 25.67 -0.15 -3.75
N LYS A 205 26.34 0.87 -3.22
CA LYS A 205 27.54 0.74 -2.42
C LYS A 205 27.25 1.27 -1.03
N VAL A 206 27.27 0.40 -0.03
CA VAL A 206 27.17 0.83 1.36
C VAL A 206 28.57 0.91 1.93
N THR A 207 28.99 2.13 2.26
CA THR A 207 30.23 2.39 2.98
C THR A 207 29.80 2.97 4.32
N ALA A 208 30.17 2.34 5.44
CA ALA A 208 30.00 2.98 6.74
C ALA A 208 30.76 4.32 6.73
N PRO A 209 30.10 5.47 6.92
CA PRO A 209 30.78 6.76 6.85
C PRO A 209 31.80 6.88 8.00
N GLN A 210 33.07 7.14 7.67
CA GLN A 210 34.11 7.71 8.53
C GLN A 210 34.11 7.29 10.02
N ALA A 211 34.48 6.03 10.30
CA ALA A 211 35.06 5.70 11.60
C ALA A 211 36.58 5.92 11.52
N PRO A 212 37.21 6.74 12.39
CA PRO A 212 38.65 6.92 12.36
C PRO A 212 39.33 5.58 12.65
N PRO A 213 40.31 5.16 11.82
CA PRO A 213 41.12 3.98 12.12
C PRO A 213 41.93 4.25 13.40
N PRO A 214 42.07 3.24 14.27
CA PRO A 214 43.19 2.36 14.05
C PRO A 214 42.83 0.87 14.14
N LEU A 215 43.60 0.12 13.36
CA LEU A 215 43.85 -1.32 13.49
C LEU A 215 42.67 -2.27 13.15
N ILE A 216 43.02 -3.18 12.24
CA ILE A 216 42.37 -4.44 11.88
C ILE A 216 41.44 -4.93 13.00
N ASP A 217 40.12 -4.75 12.86
CA ASP A 217 39.17 -5.73 13.41
C ASP A 217 37.75 -5.64 12.82
N ALA A 218 37.09 -6.78 12.90
CA ALA A 218 35.94 -7.19 12.14
C ALA A 218 34.60 -6.81 12.81
N ASN A 219 34.35 -5.52 13.03
CA ASN A 219 33.31 -5.05 13.96
C ASN A 219 31.84 -5.33 13.56
N GLN A 220 31.59 -5.92 12.38
CA GLN A 220 30.28 -6.43 11.97
C GLN A 220 30.39 -7.94 11.82
N LYS A 221 29.89 -8.65 12.83
CA LYS A 221 30.10 -10.09 12.99
C LYS A 221 28.89 -10.94 12.60
N GLY A 222 27.73 -10.32 12.39
CA GLY A 222 26.54 -10.94 11.81
C GLY A 222 25.99 -10.02 10.73
N PHE A 223 25.62 -10.62 9.59
CA PHE A 223 24.97 -9.95 8.48
C PHE A 223 23.74 -10.76 8.06
N GLN A 224 22.64 -10.07 7.84
CA GLN A 224 21.43 -10.66 7.25
C GLN A 224 20.93 -9.75 6.15
N PHE A 225 20.42 -10.36 5.09
CA PHE A 225 19.76 -9.69 3.99
C PHE A 225 18.44 -10.37 3.69
N GLY A 226 17.39 -9.58 3.45
CA GLY A 226 16.10 -10.11 3.03
C GLY A 226 15.49 -9.28 1.91
N MET A 227 14.70 -9.93 1.06
CA MET A 227 14.12 -9.30 -0.12
C MET A 227 12.80 -9.95 -0.53
N TRP A 228 11.80 -9.12 -0.79
CA TRP A 228 10.55 -9.51 -1.42
C TRP A 228 10.65 -9.40 -2.94
N PHE A 229 10.31 -10.49 -3.64
CA PHE A 229 10.29 -10.53 -5.10
C PHE A 229 9.17 -11.43 -5.64
N SER A 230 8.86 -11.30 -6.94
CA SER A 230 7.93 -12.16 -7.66
C SER A 230 8.44 -12.40 -9.08
N PRO A 231 8.51 -13.65 -9.57
CA PRO A 231 8.68 -13.92 -11.00
C PRO A 231 7.47 -13.39 -11.78
N ILE A 232 7.72 -12.66 -12.87
CA ILE A 232 6.69 -12.12 -13.76
C ILE A 232 6.50 -13.05 -14.96
N ILE A 233 7.59 -13.62 -15.44
CA ILE A 233 7.64 -14.51 -16.60
C ILE A 233 8.55 -15.69 -16.25
N ASN A 234 8.29 -16.84 -16.88
CA ASN A 234 9.17 -18.00 -16.79
C ASN A 234 10.27 -17.93 -17.87
N SER A 235 11.50 -17.60 -17.47
CA SER A 235 12.65 -17.62 -18.38
C SER A 235 13.18 -19.02 -18.64
N SER A 236 13.52 -19.33 -19.89
CA SER A 236 14.39 -20.47 -20.21
C SER A 236 15.88 -20.16 -20.07
N ILE A 237 16.24 -18.86 -20.00
CA ILE A 237 17.61 -18.38 -19.84
C ILE A 237 17.89 -18.05 -18.37
N GLN A 238 19.18 -17.94 -18.04
CA GLN A 238 19.59 -17.52 -16.70
C GLN A 238 19.40 -16.01 -16.54
N VAL A 239 18.51 -15.63 -15.62
CA VAL A 239 18.23 -14.22 -15.33
C VAL A 239 18.65 -13.86 -13.91
N PRO A 240 19.61 -12.94 -13.73
CA PRO A 240 20.04 -12.48 -12.41
C PRO A 240 18.89 -11.80 -11.65
N LEU A 241 18.70 -12.23 -10.41
CA LEU A 241 17.74 -11.63 -9.47
C LEU A 241 18.45 -10.70 -8.48
N LEU A 242 19.58 -11.14 -7.94
CA LEU A 242 20.33 -10.44 -6.90
C LEU A 242 21.79 -10.84 -6.97
N ASN A 243 22.69 -9.86 -6.94
CA ASN A 243 24.13 -10.09 -6.79
C ASN A 243 24.63 -9.30 -5.59
N ILE A 244 25.23 -10.02 -4.64
CA ILE A 244 25.81 -9.41 -3.45
C ILE A 244 27.27 -9.83 -3.36
N SER A 245 28.14 -8.85 -3.15
CA SER A 245 29.55 -9.07 -2.87
C SER A 245 29.91 -8.48 -1.52
N PHE A 246 30.69 -9.22 -0.76
CA PHE A 246 31.18 -8.80 0.55
C PHE A 246 32.57 -9.37 0.78
N ASN A 247 33.34 -8.74 1.65
CA ASN A 247 34.68 -9.20 1.97
C ASN A 247 34.66 -9.97 3.30
N SER A 248 35.54 -10.95 3.44
CA SER A 248 36.01 -11.40 4.75
C SER A 248 37.36 -10.79 5.06
N VAL A 249 37.62 -10.66 6.36
CA VAL A 249 38.94 -10.35 6.89
C VAL A 249 39.38 -11.57 7.69
N SER A 250 40.35 -12.31 7.17
CA SER A 250 41.05 -13.34 7.95
C SER A 250 42.06 -12.63 8.86
N ARG A 251 41.96 -12.89 10.17
CA ARG A 251 42.92 -12.41 11.16
C ARG A 251 44.10 -13.39 11.17
N SER A 252 44.98 -13.32 10.17
CA SER A 252 46.28 -14.00 10.28
C SER A 252 47.18 -13.16 11.18
N GLY A 253 47.73 -13.77 12.23
CA GLY A 253 48.65 -13.17 13.20
C GLY A 253 50.05 -12.87 12.63
N GLY A 254 50.13 -12.33 11.42
CA GLY A 254 51.37 -11.98 10.75
C GLY A 254 51.07 -11.04 9.58
N SER A 255 51.95 -10.06 9.38
CA SER A 255 51.88 -8.98 8.38
C SER A 255 51.26 -9.42 7.04
N GLY A 256 49.98 -9.10 6.85
CA GLY A 256 49.24 -9.30 5.60
C GLY A 256 47.84 -9.85 5.82
N SER A 257 46.89 -9.00 6.22
CA SER A 257 45.47 -9.38 6.24
C SER A 257 44.99 -9.68 4.81
N GLN A 258 44.87 -10.96 4.46
CA GLN A 258 44.28 -11.37 3.19
C GLN A 258 42.78 -11.09 3.21
N ARG A 259 42.33 -10.27 2.25
CA ARG A 259 40.91 -9.97 2.04
C ARG A 259 40.37 -10.91 0.97
N THR A 260 39.49 -11.81 1.38
CA THR A 260 38.78 -12.68 0.43
C THR A 260 37.44 -12.06 0.12
N THR A 261 37.17 -11.79 -1.16
CA THR A 261 35.87 -11.31 -1.63
C THR A 261 34.99 -12.50 -1.95
N TYR A 262 33.81 -12.54 -1.36
CA TYR A 262 32.75 -13.48 -1.67
C TYR A 262 31.70 -12.80 -2.52
N VAL A 263 31.15 -13.56 -3.47
CA VAL A 263 30.06 -13.13 -4.33
C VAL A 263 28.98 -14.19 -4.29
N LEU A 264 27.75 -13.77 -3.97
CA LEU A 264 26.54 -14.58 -4.06
C LEU A 264 25.68 -14.02 -5.19
N THR A 265 25.45 -14.83 -6.22
CA THR A 265 24.56 -14.49 -7.33
C THR A 265 23.34 -15.39 -7.31
N PHE A 266 22.19 -14.81 -6.98
CA PHE A 266 20.90 -15.44 -7.13
C PHE A 266 20.38 -15.19 -8.53
N TYR A 267 19.91 -16.25 -9.18
CA TYR A 267 19.30 -16.16 -10.51
C TYR A 267 18.19 -17.17 -10.64
N VAL A 268 17.32 -16.97 -11.62
CA VAL A 268 16.25 -17.89 -11.94
C VAL A 268 16.45 -18.42 -13.36
N LYS A 269 16.16 -19.70 -13.55
CA LYS A 269 16.15 -20.38 -14.85
C LYS A 269 15.14 -21.51 -14.81
N ASN A 270 14.29 -21.64 -15.84
CA ASN A 270 13.24 -22.67 -15.93
C ASN A 270 12.40 -22.76 -14.65
N SER A 271 11.89 -21.62 -14.17
CA SER A 271 11.12 -21.52 -12.91
C SER A 271 11.86 -22.00 -11.66
N ASN A 272 13.18 -22.20 -11.69
CA ASN A 272 13.95 -22.60 -10.51
C ASN A 272 14.85 -21.46 -10.05
N LEU A 273 14.82 -21.18 -8.74
CA LEU A 273 15.76 -20.28 -8.09
C LEU A 273 17.05 -21.02 -7.80
N TYR A 274 18.17 -20.42 -8.19
CA TYR A 274 19.51 -20.91 -7.91
C TYR A 274 20.32 -19.84 -7.19
N VAL A 275 21.32 -20.29 -6.45
CA VAL A 275 22.41 -19.44 -5.94
C VAL A 275 23.73 -20.00 -6.46
N VAL A 276 24.59 -19.10 -6.94
CA VAL A 276 26.00 -19.37 -7.22
C VAL A 276 26.84 -18.61 -6.22
N SER A 277 27.75 -19.30 -5.54
CA SER A 277 28.78 -18.68 -4.73
C SER A 277 30.14 -18.75 -5.41
N TYR A 278 30.86 -17.64 -5.31
CA TYR A 278 32.24 -17.49 -5.77
C TYR A 278 33.08 -16.88 -4.64
N SER A 279 34.34 -17.31 -4.54
CA SER A 279 35.35 -16.74 -3.64
C SER A 279 36.58 -16.33 -4.44
N SER A 280 37.12 -15.14 -4.18
CA SER A 280 38.37 -14.68 -4.81
C SER A 280 39.58 -15.52 -4.43
N SER A 281 39.51 -16.27 -3.31
CA SER A 281 40.57 -17.19 -2.89
C SER A 281 40.55 -18.52 -3.66
N GLU A 282 39.40 -18.88 -4.25
CA GLU A 282 39.22 -20.11 -5.03
C GLU A 282 38.48 -19.77 -6.34
N PRO A 283 39.10 -18.99 -7.24
CA PRO A 283 38.40 -18.37 -8.36
C PRO A 283 37.84 -19.36 -9.40
N GLN A 284 38.25 -20.63 -9.35
CA GLN A 284 37.75 -21.69 -10.23
C GLN A 284 36.63 -22.53 -9.62
N LYS A 285 36.30 -22.34 -8.33
CA LYS A 285 35.28 -23.13 -7.64
C LYS A 285 33.97 -22.34 -7.55
N PHE A 286 33.06 -22.65 -8.47
CA PHE A 286 31.69 -22.17 -8.42
C PHE A 286 30.80 -23.24 -7.81
N ILE A 287 30.09 -22.90 -6.74
CA ILE A 287 29.11 -23.79 -6.15
C ILE A 287 27.73 -23.29 -6.58
N THR A 288 27.05 -24.10 -7.39
CA THR A 288 25.67 -23.84 -7.82
C THR A 288 24.72 -24.70 -7.02
N THR A 289 23.74 -24.08 -6.37
CA THR A 289 22.73 -24.78 -5.57
C THR A 289 21.34 -24.39 -6.04
N ASN A 290 20.49 -25.38 -6.35
CA ASN A 290 19.07 -25.16 -6.55
C ASN A 290 18.40 -24.94 -5.18
N ILE A 291 17.65 -23.86 -5.06
CA ILE A 291 16.92 -23.50 -3.84
C ILE A 291 15.52 -24.09 -3.88
N ALA A 292 14.71 -23.69 -4.86
CA ALA A 292 13.34 -24.12 -5.00
C ALA A 292 12.79 -23.80 -6.40
N GLN A 293 11.71 -24.48 -6.76
CA GLN A 293 10.85 -24.08 -7.88
C GLN A 293 9.95 -22.91 -7.46
N LEU A 294 9.82 -21.94 -8.36
CA LEU A 294 9.02 -20.73 -8.21
C LEU A 294 7.88 -20.75 -9.22
N ASN A 295 6.68 -20.41 -8.76
CA ASN A 295 5.54 -20.09 -9.60
C ASN A 295 5.55 -18.61 -10.00
N VAL A 296 5.13 -18.36 -11.24
CA VAL A 296 4.91 -17.02 -11.79
C VAL A 296 3.81 -16.30 -11.01
N ARG A 297 4.01 -15.00 -10.77
CA ARG A 297 3.11 -14.09 -10.01
C ARG A 297 2.88 -14.47 -8.54
N GLN A 298 3.68 -15.37 -8.01
CA GLN A 298 3.71 -15.65 -6.58
C GLN A 298 4.81 -14.82 -5.90
N TYR A 299 4.51 -14.29 -4.72
CA TYR A 299 5.44 -13.48 -3.94
C TYR A 299 6.30 -14.36 -3.04
N TYR A 300 7.59 -14.11 -3.06
CA TYR A 300 8.59 -14.83 -2.29
C TYR A 300 9.43 -13.86 -1.48
N PHE A 301 9.78 -14.30 -0.27
CA PHE A 301 10.72 -13.60 0.59
C PHE A 301 11.98 -14.44 0.70
N LEU A 302 13.05 -13.97 0.05
CA LEU A 302 14.39 -14.55 0.17
C LEU A 302 15.05 -13.92 1.38
N ASN A 303 15.56 -14.74 2.30
CA ASN A 303 16.29 -14.31 3.47
C ASN A 303 17.60 -15.11 3.57
N PHE A 304 18.71 -14.45 3.84
CA PHE A 304 19.94 -15.16 4.13
C PHE A 304 20.80 -14.43 5.14
N SER A 305 21.60 -15.20 5.88
CA SER A 305 22.49 -14.67 6.92
C SER A 305 23.84 -15.36 6.91
N PHE A 306 24.86 -14.64 7.34
CA PHE A 306 26.23 -15.14 7.52
C PHE A 306 26.98 -14.30 8.56
N GLY A 307 28.13 -14.81 8.99
CA GLY A 307 29.06 -14.09 9.86
C GLY A 307 29.46 -14.87 11.09
N SER A 308 30.55 -14.45 11.75
CA SER A 308 31.11 -15.11 12.93
C SER A 308 30.12 -15.29 14.10
N GLN A 309 29.15 -14.39 14.27
CA GLN A 309 28.13 -14.50 15.33
C GLN A 309 26.92 -15.35 14.94
N VAL A 310 26.75 -15.69 13.65
CA VAL A 310 25.66 -16.55 13.18
C VAL A 310 26.02 -18.01 13.44
N GLU A 311 25.03 -18.83 13.80
CA GLU A 311 25.17 -20.24 14.22
C GLU A 311 26.11 -21.08 13.34
N LYS A 312 26.21 -20.75 12.05
CA LYS A 312 27.08 -21.43 11.07
C LYS A 312 28.05 -20.44 10.42
N SER A 313 29.00 -19.92 11.18
CA SER A 313 29.93 -18.86 10.78
C SER A 313 30.73 -19.05 9.47
N LYS A 314 30.87 -20.30 9.02
CA LYS A 314 31.55 -20.67 7.76
C LYS A 314 30.58 -20.88 6.58
N ASN A 315 29.29 -20.64 6.78
CA ASN A 315 28.26 -20.84 5.76
C ASN A 315 27.37 -19.60 5.66
N VAL A 316 26.80 -19.42 4.47
CA VAL A 316 25.58 -18.64 4.30
C VAL A 316 24.41 -19.57 4.57
N ILE A 317 23.51 -19.16 5.45
CA ILE A 317 22.23 -19.83 5.68
C ILE A 317 21.18 -19.11 4.84
N ILE A 318 20.50 -19.83 3.96
CA ILE A 318 19.47 -19.28 3.08
C ILE A 318 18.13 -19.94 3.39
N ASP A 319 17.12 -19.09 3.55
CA ASP A 319 15.72 -19.43 3.68
C ASP A 319 14.90 -18.74 2.58
N LEU A 320 13.86 -19.43 2.13
CA LEU A 320 12.88 -18.94 1.18
C LEU A 320 11.49 -19.16 1.75
N TYR A 321 10.72 -18.09 1.82
CA TYR A 321 9.34 -18.08 2.28
C TYR A 321 8.41 -17.65 1.15
N ASN A 322 7.14 -18.03 1.24
CA ASN A 322 6.04 -17.29 0.62
C ASN A 322 5.34 -16.44 1.70
N SER A 323 4.24 -15.77 1.34
CA SER A 323 3.47 -14.94 2.28
C SER A 323 2.82 -15.70 3.44
N THR A 324 2.76 -17.03 3.39
CA THR A 324 2.03 -17.87 4.35
C THR A 324 2.89 -18.88 5.09
N SER A 325 4.06 -19.25 4.56
CA SER A 325 4.87 -20.35 5.07
C SER A 325 6.32 -20.30 4.58
N LEU A 326 7.19 -20.99 5.32
CA LEU A 326 8.52 -21.37 4.83
C LEU A 326 8.37 -22.37 3.67
N ILE A 327 9.01 -22.08 2.54
CA ILE A 327 9.09 -23.00 1.39
C ILE A 327 10.30 -23.90 1.53
N LYS A 328 11.45 -23.30 1.84
CA LYS A 328 12.72 -24.02 1.97
C LYS A 328 13.60 -23.27 2.96
N GLY A 329 14.07 -23.94 4.00
CA GLY A 329 14.94 -23.33 5.00
C GLY A 329 16.24 -24.09 5.22
N GLY A 330 17.22 -23.40 5.80
CA GLY A 330 18.47 -23.99 6.26
C GLY A 330 19.43 -24.43 5.15
N ILE A 331 19.31 -23.87 3.94
CA ILE A 331 20.25 -24.18 2.85
C ILE A 331 21.61 -23.60 3.21
N LEU A 332 22.64 -24.43 3.18
CA LEU A 332 24.00 -24.05 3.55
C LEU A 332 24.87 -23.88 2.32
N ILE A 333 25.40 -22.68 2.13
CA ILE A 333 26.41 -22.39 1.12
C ILE A 333 27.75 -22.15 1.82
N PRO A 334 28.75 -23.03 1.63
CA PRO A 334 30.02 -22.90 2.33
C PRO A 334 30.79 -21.68 1.82
N LEU A 335 31.30 -20.87 2.75
CA LEU A 335 32.10 -19.68 2.49
C LEU A 335 33.61 -19.97 2.47
N GLY A 336 34.03 -21.20 2.14
CA GLY A 336 35.44 -21.56 2.13
C GLY A 336 36.14 -21.39 3.50
N GLN A 337 37.45 -21.12 3.50
CA GLN A 337 38.23 -20.96 4.74
C GLN A 337 38.16 -19.53 5.28
N GLY A 338 37.23 -19.26 6.19
CA GLY A 338 37.17 -18.02 6.98
C GLY A 338 35.78 -17.70 7.50
N SER A 339 35.69 -16.88 8.56
CA SER A 339 34.42 -16.25 8.96
C SER A 339 34.22 -14.98 8.14
N ALA A 340 33.11 -14.90 7.42
CA ALA A 340 32.79 -13.71 6.62
C ALA A 340 32.33 -12.55 7.51
N ASN A 341 33.25 -11.63 7.82
CA ASN A 341 32.92 -10.37 8.45
C ASN A 341 33.17 -9.24 7.45
N SER A 342 32.19 -8.39 7.22
CA SER A 342 32.24 -7.39 6.14
C SER A 342 32.10 -5.97 6.69
N ARG A 343 32.97 -5.06 6.23
CA ARG A 343 32.81 -3.59 6.38
C ARG A 343 32.31 -2.94 5.09
N TYR A 344 32.16 -3.73 4.03
CA TYR A 344 31.94 -3.27 2.68
C TYR A 344 31.10 -4.27 1.91
N PHE A 345 29.94 -3.87 1.45
CA PHE A 345 29.16 -4.70 0.54
C PHE A 345 28.66 -3.90 -0.65
N ASN A 346 28.62 -4.57 -1.79
CA ASN A 346 27.90 -4.10 -2.97
C ASN A 346 26.71 -5.00 -3.20
N VAL A 347 25.57 -4.38 -3.46
CA VAL A 347 24.37 -5.08 -3.89
C VAL A 347 23.95 -4.56 -5.26
N THR A 348 23.64 -5.50 -6.15
CA THR A 348 23.00 -5.23 -7.42
C THR A 348 21.69 -5.98 -7.47
N PHE A 349 20.60 -5.26 -7.73
CA PHE A 349 19.28 -5.84 -7.90
C PHE A 349 19.01 -6.09 -9.39
N GLY A 350 18.37 -7.22 -9.70
CA GLY A 350 17.90 -7.55 -11.05
C GLY A 350 18.96 -7.52 -12.16
N SER A 351 18.49 -7.28 -13.39
CA SER A 351 19.32 -7.17 -14.59
C SER A 351 18.79 -6.09 -15.52
N THR A 352 19.64 -5.14 -15.95
CA THR A 352 19.27 -4.10 -16.93
C THR A 352 18.82 -4.64 -18.28
N LYS A 353 19.09 -5.92 -18.57
CA LYS A 353 18.78 -6.58 -19.83
C LYS A 353 17.47 -7.37 -19.81
N TYR A 354 16.99 -7.78 -18.65
CA TYR A 354 15.89 -8.75 -18.51
C TYR A 354 14.86 -8.30 -17.49
N SER A 355 13.59 -8.36 -17.85
CA SER A 355 12.45 -7.79 -17.10
C SER A 355 11.56 -8.87 -16.46
N GLU A 356 12.16 -9.89 -15.88
CA GLU A 356 11.45 -11.13 -15.55
C GLU A 356 11.06 -11.26 -14.08
N PHE A 357 11.47 -10.31 -13.22
CA PHE A 357 11.15 -10.29 -11.79
C PHE A 357 10.68 -8.91 -11.37
N ALA A 358 9.74 -8.88 -10.45
CA ALA A 358 9.41 -7.71 -9.65
C ALA A 358 10.16 -7.82 -8.33
N ILE A 359 10.87 -6.77 -7.93
CA ILE A 359 11.46 -6.63 -6.59
C ILE A 359 10.66 -5.53 -5.91
N PHE A 360 10.21 -5.77 -4.68
CA PHE A 360 9.32 -4.85 -3.97
C PHE A 360 10.03 -4.13 -2.84
N GLN A 361 10.79 -4.89 -2.05
CA GLN A 361 11.51 -4.39 -0.89
C GLN A 361 12.77 -5.21 -0.69
N ALA A 362 13.79 -4.59 -0.13
CA ALA A 362 14.97 -5.29 0.37
C ALA A 362 15.48 -4.62 1.65
N PHE A 363 16.18 -5.37 2.48
CA PHE A 363 16.89 -4.82 3.63
C PHE A 363 18.19 -5.58 3.87
N PHE A 364 19.07 -4.96 4.64
CA PHE A 364 20.11 -5.67 5.37
C PHE A 364 20.15 -5.20 6.82
N VAL A 365 20.66 -6.06 7.69
CA VAL A 365 20.98 -5.73 9.08
C VAL A 365 22.34 -6.29 9.44
N THR A 366 23.09 -5.54 10.24
CA THR A 366 24.37 -5.98 10.79
C THR A 366 24.41 -5.84 12.30
N THR A 367 25.11 -6.75 12.97
CA THR A 367 25.35 -6.68 14.42
C THR A 367 26.62 -5.90 14.75
N GLN A 368 26.72 -5.39 15.97
CA GLN A 368 27.97 -4.89 16.52
C GLN A 368 28.81 -6.02 17.10
N ASP A 369 30.13 -5.83 17.04
CA ASP A 369 31.08 -6.59 17.82
C ASP A 369 31.06 -6.13 19.28
N LYS A 370 30.13 -6.67 20.06
CA LYS A 370 30.21 -6.60 21.52
C LYS A 370 31.00 -7.81 22.00
N THR A 371 32.16 -7.56 22.62
CA THR A 371 33.03 -8.54 23.29
C THR A 371 32.31 -9.39 24.35
N ALA A 372 31.12 -8.98 24.79
CA ALA A 372 30.28 -9.69 25.76
C ALA A 372 29.33 -10.73 25.14
N LEU A 373 29.06 -10.67 23.82
CA LEU A 373 28.34 -11.72 23.12
C LEU A 373 29.36 -12.83 22.82
N GLN A 374 29.41 -13.83 23.68
CA GLN A 374 30.16 -15.06 23.44
C GLN A 374 29.82 -15.59 22.03
N ASP A 375 30.81 -16.17 21.36
CA ASP A 375 30.68 -16.76 20.03
C ASP A 375 29.36 -17.57 19.96
N GLN A 376 28.51 -17.28 18.95
CA GLN A 376 27.23 -17.95 18.65
C GLN A 376 25.94 -17.44 19.32
N GLN A 377 25.91 -16.26 19.96
CA GLN A 377 24.63 -15.62 20.35
C GLN A 377 24.31 -14.41 19.50
N VAL A 378 23.44 -14.61 18.50
CA VAL A 378 22.87 -13.53 17.70
C VAL A 378 21.80 -12.78 18.52
N PRO A 379 21.85 -11.44 18.62
CA PRO A 379 20.82 -10.67 19.32
C PRO A 379 19.41 -10.96 18.77
N SER A 380 18.41 -11.05 19.64
CA SER A 380 17.01 -11.27 19.23
C SER A 380 16.52 -10.19 18.25
N ALA A 381 17.01 -8.96 18.41
CA ALA A 381 16.73 -7.83 17.53
C ALA A 381 17.16 -8.08 16.07
N PHE A 382 18.20 -8.90 15.82
CA PHE A 382 18.70 -9.20 14.49
C PHE A 382 17.65 -9.95 13.65
N TYR A 383 17.17 -11.09 14.14
CA TYR A 383 16.12 -11.86 13.45
C TYR A 383 14.75 -11.20 13.51
N ASN A 384 14.52 -10.30 14.48
CA ASN A 384 13.28 -9.52 14.54
C ASN A 384 13.11 -8.63 13.31
N VAL A 385 14.19 -8.09 12.74
CA VAL A 385 14.13 -7.30 11.49
C VAL A 385 13.49 -8.12 10.37
N SER A 386 14.01 -9.31 10.07
CA SER A 386 13.45 -10.17 9.03
C SER A 386 12.02 -10.60 9.33
N ASN A 387 11.69 -10.89 10.59
CA ASN A 387 10.35 -11.29 10.98
C ASN A 387 9.33 -10.17 10.74
N GLN A 388 9.68 -8.92 11.05
CA GLN A 388 8.81 -7.78 10.79
C GLN A 388 8.64 -7.53 9.29
N VAL A 389 9.71 -7.61 8.49
CA VAL A 389 9.59 -7.42 7.02
C VAL A 389 8.80 -8.56 6.36
N LEU A 390 8.96 -9.80 6.83
CA LEU A 390 8.18 -10.95 6.36
C LEU A 390 6.69 -10.79 6.73
N ASN A 391 6.38 -10.57 8.01
CA ASN A 391 4.99 -10.56 8.50
C ASN A 391 4.18 -9.37 7.98
N ASN A 392 4.81 -8.22 7.77
CA ASN A 392 4.13 -7.05 7.23
C ASN A 392 3.88 -7.14 5.71
N GLY A 393 4.64 -7.99 5.02
CA GLY A 393 4.43 -8.32 3.61
C GLY A 393 5.05 -7.36 2.60
N TYR A 394 5.00 -7.76 1.33
CA TYR A 394 5.76 -7.18 0.22
C TYR A 394 5.40 -5.74 -0.18
N LEU A 395 4.26 -5.19 0.26
CA LEU A 395 3.85 -3.78 -0.02
C LEU A 395 3.89 -2.87 1.20
N TYR A 396 4.37 -3.36 2.34
CA TYR A 396 4.41 -2.57 3.56
C TYR A 396 5.69 -1.72 3.66
N ASN A 397 5.54 -0.39 3.67
CA ASN A 397 6.66 0.57 3.72
C ASN A 397 6.74 1.38 5.01
N ASN A 398 6.09 0.94 6.09
CA ASN A 398 6.22 1.68 7.34
C ASN A 398 7.56 1.32 8.01
N THR A 399 8.58 2.13 7.72
CA THR A 399 9.93 1.94 8.21
C THR A 399 10.12 2.30 9.69
N GLN A 400 9.09 2.85 10.35
CA GLN A 400 9.15 3.17 11.78
C GLN A 400 9.34 1.93 12.64
N VAL A 401 8.82 0.77 12.21
CA VAL A 401 9.05 -0.51 12.90
C VAL A 401 10.54 -0.86 12.86
N LEU A 402 11.19 -0.74 11.69
CA LEU A 402 12.62 -1.03 11.55
C LEU A 402 13.49 -0.05 12.34
N TYR A 403 13.15 1.24 12.32
CA TYR A 403 13.81 2.26 13.14
C TYR A 403 13.70 1.93 14.63
N SER A 404 12.50 1.53 15.10
CA SER A 404 12.27 1.19 16.51
C SER A 404 13.10 -0.02 16.94
N ILE A 405 13.28 -1.02 16.06
CA ILE A 405 14.13 -2.19 16.34
C ILE A 405 15.59 -1.76 16.57
N ILE A 406 16.20 -0.99 15.65
CA ILE A 406 17.60 -0.57 15.83
C ILE A 406 17.78 0.38 17.00
N TYR A 407 16.83 1.29 17.23
CA TYR A 407 16.87 2.23 18.35
C TYR A 407 16.80 1.50 19.70
N ASN A 408 15.84 0.57 19.85
CA ASN A 408 15.65 -0.19 21.09
C ASN A 408 16.64 -1.35 21.25
N SER A 409 17.46 -1.66 20.24
CA SER A 409 18.49 -2.70 20.35
C SER A 409 19.70 -2.30 21.20
N GLU A 410 19.70 -1.11 21.82
CA GLU A 410 20.76 -0.64 22.72
C GLU A 410 22.18 -0.90 22.17
N ASN A 411 22.41 -0.51 20.91
CA ASN A 411 23.70 -0.64 20.23
C ASN A 411 24.14 -2.10 19.96
N GLU A 412 23.24 -3.09 20.04
CA GLU A 412 23.51 -4.48 19.62
C GLU A 412 23.52 -4.63 18.10
N LEU A 413 22.63 -3.90 17.42
CA LEU A 413 22.67 -3.77 15.96
C LEU A 413 23.63 -2.63 15.58
N TYR A 414 24.41 -2.83 14.53
CA TYR A 414 25.27 -1.78 13.97
C TYR A 414 24.49 -0.93 12.98
N ALA A 415 23.85 -1.55 12.00
CA ALA A 415 23.11 -0.85 10.96
C ALA A 415 21.90 -1.65 10.46
N ILE A 416 20.88 -0.93 10.01
CA ILE A 416 19.79 -1.44 9.17
C ILE A 416 19.75 -0.57 7.93
N GLY A 417 19.85 -1.18 6.75
CA GLY A 417 19.53 -0.50 5.50
C GLY A 417 18.30 -1.09 4.83
N TYR A 418 17.55 -0.27 4.13
CA TYR A 418 16.25 -0.62 3.58
C TYR A 418 16.01 0.05 2.22
N TRP A 419 15.51 -0.71 1.25
CA TRP A 419 15.10 -0.22 -0.06
C TRP A 419 13.64 -0.57 -0.32
N TYR A 420 12.92 0.39 -0.90
CA TYR A 420 11.53 0.24 -1.30
C TYR A 420 11.39 0.55 -2.79
N PHE A 421 11.11 -0.48 -3.58
CA PHE A 421 11.03 -0.44 -5.05
C PHE A 421 9.58 -0.27 -5.52
N VAL A 422 8.71 0.15 -4.61
CA VAL A 422 7.32 0.39 -4.87
C VAL A 422 7.09 1.90 -4.87
N ASN A 423 6.63 2.44 -5.98
CA ASN A 423 6.64 3.88 -6.18
C ASN A 423 5.24 4.49 -6.06
N PRO A 424 5.00 5.38 -5.08
CA PRO A 424 3.74 6.10 -4.98
C PRO A 424 3.59 7.23 -6.01
N SER A 425 4.66 7.70 -6.64
CA SER A 425 4.67 8.96 -7.40
C SER A 425 5.07 8.76 -8.86
N PHE A 426 4.27 9.29 -9.79
CA PHE A 426 4.63 9.38 -11.21
C PHE A 426 5.07 10.83 -11.53
N PRO A 427 6.13 11.05 -12.33
CA PRO A 427 6.94 10.07 -13.07
C PRO A 427 7.88 9.24 -12.19
N ILE A 428 8.26 8.06 -12.68
CA ILE A 428 9.22 7.17 -12.00
C ILE A 428 10.56 7.92 -11.79
N PRO A 429 11.11 7.96 -10.56
CA PRO A 429 12.37 8.66 -10.31
C PRO A 429 13.49 7.98 -11.08
N LYS A 430 14.49 8.75 -11.52
CA LYS A 430 15.66 8.20 -12.22
C LYS A 430 16.56 7.34 -11.32
N GLN A 431 16.44 7.48 -10.01
CA GLN A 431 17.19 6.75 -8.99
C GLN A 431 16.31 6.48 -7.76
N ILE A 432 16.48 5.33 -7.11
CA ILE A 432 15.84 5.00 -5.83
C ILE A 432 16.94 4.88 -4.79
N SER A 433 17.01 5.81 -3.83
CA SER A 433 17.97 5.68 -2.72
C SER A 433 17.42 4.73 -1.66
N GLY A 434 18.32 3.95 -1.05
CA GLY A 434 18.00 3.23 0.18
C GLY A 434 18.01 4.16 1.39
N LEU A 435 17.35 3.76 2.47
CA LEU A 435 17.49 4.33 3.80
C LEU A 435 18.56 3.58 4.56
N LEU A 436 19.29 4.28 5.42
CA LEU A 436 20.29 3.68 6.30
C LEU A 436 20.15 4.27 7.71
N TRP A 437 19.99 3.40 8.69
CA TRP A 437 20.18 3.73 10.10
C TRP A 437 21.41 3.01 10.61
N TYR A 438 22.27 3.70 11.36
CA TYR A 438 23.48 3.10 11.90
C TYR A 438 23.93 3.79 13.18
N TRP A 439 24.53 3.02 14.07
CA TRP A 439 25.13 3.54 15.28
C TRP A 439 26.57 4.01 15.02
N ASN A 440 26.90 5.20 15.53
CA ASN A 440 28.26 5.71 15.60
C ASN A 440 28.44 6.43 16.94
N SER A 441 29.47 6.06 17.70
CA SER A 441 29.82 6.73 18.96
C SER A 441 28.60 6.90 19.90
N GLU A 442 27.86 5.82 20.12
CA GLU A 442 26.66 5.76 20.98
C GLU A 442 25.50 6.68 20.55
N LYS A 443 25.51 7.15 19.30
CA LYS A 443 24.41 7.90 18.71
C LYS A 443 23.87 7.17 17.48
N LEU A 444 22.55 7.11 17.36
CA LEU A 444 21.89 6.59 16.18
C LEU A 444 21.82 7.68 15.12
N HIS A 445 22.36 7.38 13.95
CA HIS A 445 22.35 8.25 12.77
C HIS A 445 21.43 7.70 11.69
N ASN A 446 20.93 8.61 10.85
CA ASN A 446 20.22 8.29 9.62
C ASN A 446 20.99 8.85 8.41
N SER A 447 20.94 8.13 7.30
CA SER A 447 21.55 8.53 6.03
C SER A 447 20.80 7.85 4.89
N THR A 448 21.24 8.11 3.66
CA THR A 448 20.75 7.46 2.45
C THR A 448 21.84 6.59 1.82
N ILE A 449 21.42 5.52 1.15
CA ILE A 449 22.29 4.67 0.33
C ILE A 449 22.10 5.12 -1.11
N PRO A 450 23.03 5.89 -1.67
CA PRO A 450 22.87 6.40 -3.02
C PRO A 450 22.99 5.26 -4.03
N GLU A 451 22.22 5.39 -5.09
CA GLU A 451 22.38 4.54 -6.26
C GLU A 451 23.56 5.04 -7.10
N THR A 452 24.50 4.15 -7.41
CA THR A 452 25.79 4.53 -8.03
C THR A 452 25.79 4.50 -9.56
N SER A 453 24.70 4.04 -10.19
CA SER A 453 24.57 3.98 -11.65
C SER A 453 23.13 4.24 -12.09
N PRO A 454 22.88 4.65 -13.35
CA PRO A 454 21.53 4.71 -13.90
C PRO A 454 20.83 3.36 -13.80
N ASN A 455 19.53 3.38 -13.51
CA ASN A 455 18.70 2.21 -13.32
C ASN A 455 17.70 2.06 -14.47
N THR A 456 17.37 0.82 -14.84
CA THR A 456 16.23 0.53 -15.71
C THR A 456 15.04 0.17 -14.83
N TYR A 457 14.01 1.01 -14.84
CA TYR A 457 12.76 0.74 -14.14
C TYR A 457 11.71 0.17 -15.07
N ILE A 458 11.02 -0.86 -14.58
CA ILE A 458 9.95 -1.52 -15.29
C ILE A 458 8.73 -1.46 -14.40
N ALA A 459 7.69 -0.78 -14.86
CA ALA A 459 6.39 -0.81 -14.21
C ALA A 459 5.80 -2.21 -14.42
N VAL A 460 5.42 -2.86 -13.31
CA VAL A 460 4.84 -4.21 -13.28
C VAL A 460 3.37 -4.14 -12.94
#